data_AF-A0A7Y9I2A4-F1
#
_entry.id   AF-A0A7Y9I2A4-F1
#
_cell.length_a   1.000
_cell.length_b   1.000
_cell.length_c   1.000
_cell.angle_alpha   90.00
_cell.angle_beta   90.00
_cell.angle_gamma   90.00
#
_symmetry.space_group_name_H-M   'P 1'
#
loop_
_entity.id
_entity.type
_entity.pdbx_description
1 polymer ?
#
loop_
_entity_poly.entity_id
_entity_poly.type
_entity_poly.pdbx_seq_one_letter_code
_entity_poly.pdbx_strand_id
1 'polypeptide(L)'
;MATLAEQVQGERMARVALSMIAEPNDPITGYVLARHGGVEALRLIESDDEVPGLARADTLMWRERLTARVTPGLLDQMAQAERHGFGTLIPADKEWPAGLNDLSDRAPYLLWTRGAVSFLMTALSDRYW
;
A
#
# COMPACT_ATOMS: atom_id res chain seq x y z
N MET A 1 16.17 15.08 8.48
CA MET A 1 15.08 14.33 9.15
C MET A 1 15.05 12.98 8.48
N ALA A 2 14.88 11.89 9.24
CA ALA A 2 14.78 10.56 8.63
C ALA A 2 13.53 10.49 7.74
N THR A 3 13.65 9.87 6.58
CA THR A 3 12.52 9.75 5.64
C THR A 3 11.57 8.65 6.10
N LEU A 4 10.32 8.67 5.64
CA LEU A 4 9.34 7.63 5.92
C LEU A 4 9.87 6.26 5.45
N ALA A 5 10.51 6.21 4.29
CA ALA A 5 11.14 4.99 3.76
C ALA A 5 12.24 4.42 4.68
N GLU A 6 12.98 5.26 5.42
CA GLU A 6 13.98 4.83 6.40
C GLU A 6 13.34 4.35 7.71
N GLN A 7 12.17 4.88 8.06
CA GLN A 7 11.47 4.58 9.31
C GLN A 7 10.59 3.33 9.23
N VAL A 8 10.03 3.02 8.07
CA VAL A 8 9.23 1.80 7.86
C VAL A 8 10.08 0.63 7.38
N GLN A 9 10.10 -0.44 8.16
CA GLN A 9 10.89 -1.63 7.82
C GLN A 9 10.04 -2.67 7.09
N GLY A 10 10.42 -2.95 5.84
CA GLY A 10 9.90 -4.06 5.05
C GLY A 10 8.61 -3.78 4.28
N GLU A 11 8.30 -4.69 3.35
CA GLU A 11 7.24 -4.55 2.36
C GLU A 11 5.85 -4.32 2.97
N ARG A 12 5.52 -5.03 4.06
CA ARG A 12 4.22 -4.91 4.73
C ARG A 12 4.02 -3.53 5.33
N MET A 13 5.02 -3.03 6.06
CA MET A 13 4.92 -1.73 6.72
C MET A 13 4.90 -0.58 5.71
N ALA A 14 5.65 -0.73 4.62
CA ALA A 14 5.61 0.22 3.52
C ALA A 14 4.24 0.27 2.84
N ARG A 15 3.62 -0.90 2.57
CA ARG A 15 2.24 -0.96 2.06
C ARG A 15 1.24 -0.35 3.03
N VAL A 16 1.42 -0.56 4.34
CA VAL A 16 0.59 0.09 5.38
C VAL A 16 0.62 1.60 5.24
N ALA A 17 1.81 2.19 5.18
CA ALA A 17 1.95 3.62 4.96
C ALA A 17 1.28 4.08 3.65
N LEU A 18 1.53 3.37 2.53
CA LEU A 18 0.91 3.66 1.24
C LEU A 18 -0.63 3.62 1.31
N SER A 19 -1.22 2.68 2.05
CA SER A 19 -2.69 2.60 2.21
C SER A 19 -3.30 3.79 2.97
N MET A 20 -2.50 4.51 3.76
CA MET A 20 -2.96 5.68 4.51
C MET A 20 -2.76 6.97 3.71
N ILE A 21 -1.71 7.06 2.90
CA ILE A 21 -1.34 8.29 2.16
C ILE A 21 -1.81 8.29 0.71
N ALA A 22 -1.96 7.14 0.06
CA ALA A 22 -2.38 7.06 -1.34
C ALA A 22 -3.87 6.80 -1.47
N GLU A 23 -4.46 7.36 -2.53
CA GLU A 23 -5.84 7.03 -2.88
C GLU A 23 -5.92 5.54 -3.28
N PRO A 24 -6.96 4.82 -2.84
CA PRO A 24 -7.23 3.48 -3.36
C PRO A 24 -7.38 3.53 -4.88
N ASN A 25 -6.87 2.52 -5.58
CA ASN A 25 -6.97 2.41 -7.04
C ASN A 25 -6.29 3.58 -7.80
N ASP A 26 -5.29 4.24 -7.21
CA ASP A 26 -4.45 5.20 -7.92
C ASP A 26 -3.50 4.45 -8.89
N PRO A 27 -3.63 4.66 -10.21
CA PRO A 27 -2.91 3.86 -11.20
C PRO A 27 -1.40 4.09 -11.14
N ILE A 28 -0.94 5.28 -10.76
CA ILE A 28 0.50 5.56 -10.64
C ILE A 28 1.08 4.83 -9.42
N THR A 29 0.45 4.97 -8.26
CA THR A 29 0.89 4.26 -7.04
C THR A 29 0.90 2.75 -7.25
N GLY A 30 -0.15 2.21 -7.87
CA GLY A 30 -0.22 0.79 -8.19
C GLY A 30 0.85 0.34 -9.19
N TYR A 31 1.10 1.10 -10.26
CA TYR A 31 2.17 0.86 -11.21
C TYR A 31 3.55 0.80 -10.54
N VAL A 32 3.85 1.79 -9.68
CA VAL A 32 5.13 1.86 -8.96
C VAL A 32 5.27 0.70 -7.98
N LEU A 33 4.21 0.44 -7.20
CA LEU A 33 4.20 -0.64 -6.21
C LEU A 33 4.38 -2.02 -6.86
N ALA A 34 3.75 -2.27 -8.01
CA ALA A 34 3.86 -3.53 -8.73
C ALA A 34 5.27 -3.80 -9.27
N ARG A 35 6.01 -2.75 -9.63
CA ARG A 35 7.35 -2.86 -10.27
C ARG A 35 8.51 -2.77 -9.29
N HIS A 36 8.33 -1.98 -8.23
CA HIS A 36 9.43 -1.61 -7.34
C HIS A 36 9.23 -2.11 -5.90
N GLY A 37 8.01 -2.53 -5.53
CA GLY A 37 7.66 -2.86 -4.15
C GLY A 37 7.42 -1.62 -3.29
N GLY A 38 6.92 -1.85 -2.08
CA GLY A 38 6.44 -0.78 -1.20
C GLY A 38 7.57 0.10 -0.66
N VAL A 39 8.70 -0.49 -0.27
CA VAL A 39 9.83 0.26 0.29
C VAL A 39 10.39 1.24 -0.75
N GLU A 40 10.61 0.76 -1.97
CA GLU A 40 11.12 1.59 -3.05
C GLU A 40 10.07 2.61 -3.52
N ALA A 41 8.78 2.27 -3.51
CA ALA A 41 7.73 3.23 -3.79
C ALA A 41 7.75 4.42 -2.80
N LEU A 42 7.93 4.18 -1.50
CA LEU A 42 8.08 5.25 -0.51
C LEU A 42 9.35 6.08 -0.75
N ARG A 43 10.49 5.43 -1.04
CA ARG A 43 11.73 6.13 -1.38
C ARG A 43 11.56 7.02 -2.62
N LEU A 44 10.83 6.55 -3.63
CA LEU A 44 10.54 7.30 -4.84
C LEU A 44 9.59 8.47 -4.61
N ILE A 45 8.70 8.42 -3.60
CA ILE A 45 7.86 9.55 -3.20
C ILE A 45 8.73 10.68 -2.59
N GLU A 46 9.76 10.31 -1.84
CA GLU A 46 10.60 11.22 -1.05
C GLU A 46 11.90 11.68 -1.75
N SER A 47 12.15 11.20 -2.97
CA SER A 47 13.34 11.54 -3.79
C SER A 47 12.98 12.37 -5.02
N ASP A 48 13.99 12.89 -5.72
CA ASP A 48 13.81 13.57 -7.03
C ASP A 48 14.18 12.65 -8.20
N ASP A 49 14.31 11.34 -7.96
CA ASP A 49 14.71 10.37 -8.98
C ASP A 49 13.66 10.24 -10.09
N GLU A 50 14.03 9.73 -11.26
CA GLU A 50 13.03 9.39 -12.26
C GLU A 50 12.38 8.05 -11.93
N VAL A 51 11.10 7.90 -12.28
CA VAL A 51 10.39 6.63 -12.18
C VAL A 51 10.32 6.00 -13.58
N PRO A 52 10.99 4.86 -13.83
CA PRO A 52 11.00 4.25 -15.14
C PRO A 52 9.60 3.97 -15.70
N GLY A 53 9.34 4.49 -16.90
CA GLY A 53 8.06 4.31 -17.60
C GLY A 53 6.96 5.30 -17.21
N LEU A 54 7.24 6.29 -16.36
CA LEU A 54 6.33 7.42 -16.10
C LEU A 54 6.89 8.72 -16.66
N ALA A 55 6.00 9.61 -17.11
CA ALA A 55 6.40 10.95 -17.50
C ALA A 55 6.84 11.76 -16.26
N ARG A 56 7.77 12.68 -16.45
CA ARG A 56 8.26 13.57 -15.36
C ARG A 56 7.13 14.35 -14.69
N ALA A 57 6.19 14.86 -15.48
CA ALA A 57 5.04 15.62 -14.96
C ALA A 57 4.13 14.76 -14.06
N ASP A 58 3.82 13.53 -14.49
CA ASP A 58 3.01 12.58 -13.72
C ASP A 58 3.71 12.20 -12.40
N THR A 59 5.03 11.97 -12.46
CA THR A 59 5.86 11.67 -11.29
C THR A 59 5.83 12.82 -10.28
N LEU A 60 5.97 14.06 -10.73
CA LEU A 60 5.93 15.24 -9.86
C LEU A 60 4.56 15.42 -9.20
N MET A 61 3.47 15.30 -9.96
CA MET A 61 2.10 15.40 -9.42
C MET A 61 1.80 14.28 -8.42
N TRP A 62 2.24 13.05 -8.72
CA TRP A 62 2.11 11.91 -7.83
C TRP A 62 2.83 12.14 -6.50
N ARG A 63 4.09 12.61 -6.53
CA ARG A 63 4.87 12.98 -5.35
C ARG A 63 4.20 14.05 -4.52
N GLU A 64 3.83 15.17 -5.16
CA GLU A 64 3.22 16.31 -4.48
C GLU A 64 1.97 15.87 -3.71
N ARG A 65 1.10 15.07 -4.35
CA ARG A 65 -0.12 14.56 -3.74
C ARG A 65 0.13 13.63 -2.56
N LEU A 66 1.09 12.70 -2.68
CA LEU A 66 1.37 11.74 -1.61
C LEU A 66 2.11 12.38 -0.44
N THR A 67 3.12 13.21 -0.71
CA THR A 67 3.86 13.95 0.31
C THR A 67 2.96 14.88 1.11
N ALA A 68 1.97 15.53 0.47
CA ALA A 68 0.98 16.36 1.17
C ALA A 68 0.12 15.60 2.19
N ARG A 69 0.04 14.26 2.08
CA ARG A 69 -0.72 13.38 3.00
C ARG A 69 0.14 12.71 4.05
N VAL A 70 1.47 12.85 3.96
CA VAL A 70 2.39 12.40 5.01
C VAL A 70 2.31 13.39 6.18
N THR A 71 1.69 12.97 7.28
CA THR A 71 1.59 13.78 8.50
C THR A 71 2.62 13.33 9.54
N PRO A 72 3.04 14.21 10.49
CA PRO A 72 3.94 13.82 11.57
C PRO A 72 3.42 12.66 12.44
N GLY A 73 2.11 12.46 12.51
CA GLY A 73 1.46 11.40 13.29
C GLY A 73 1.27 10.08 12.54
N LEU A 74 1.73 9.95 11.28
CA LEU A 74 1.48 8.78 10.45
C LEU A 74 1.97 7.48 11.11
N LEU A 75 3.21 7.48 11.63
CA LEU A 75 3.76 6.30 12.33
C LEU A 75 2.96 5.94 13.58
N ASP A 76 2.50 6.93 14.34
CA ASP A 76 1.66 6.70 15.51
C ASP A 76 0.29 6.14 15.13
N GLN A 77 -0.29 6.60 14.02
CA GLN A 77 -1.55 6.06 13.47
C GLN A 77 -1.39 4.60 13.04
N MET A 78 -0.27 4.26 12.39
CA MET A 78 0.08 2.88 12.03
C MET A 78 0.18 1.98 13.27
N ALA A 79 0.92 2.42 14.28
CA ALA A 79 1.05 1.70 15.55
C ALA A 79 -0.27 1.63 16.34
N GLN A 80 -1.17 2.61 16.19
CA GLN A 80 -2.50 2.56 16.77
C GLN A 80 -3.38 1.53 16.06
N ALA A 81 -3.35 1.44 14.74
CA ALA A 81 -4.14 0.45 13.99
C ALA A 81 -3.81 -0.98 14.46
N GLU A 82 -2.53 -1.30 14.61
CA GLU A 82 -2.08 -2.59 15.14
C GLU A 82 -2.59 -2.83 16.58
N ARG A 83 -2.44 -1.84 17.47
CA ARG A 83 -2.92 -1.92 18.86
C ARG A 83 -4.44 -2.11 18.99
N HIS A 84 -5.22 -1.63 18.02
CA HIS A 84 -6.67 -1.82 17.97
C HIS A 84 -7.09 -3.16 17.33
N GLY A 85 -6.13 -4.05 17.04
CA GLY A 85 -6.38 -5.38 16.52
C GLY A 85 -6.71 -5.42 15.02
N PHE A 86 -6.32 -4.39 14.26
CA PHE A 86 -6.37 -4.46 12.81
C PHE A 86 -5.20 -5.30 12.30
N GLY A 87 -5.51 -6.38 11.60
CA GLY A 87 -4.55 -7.15 10.82
C GLY A 87 -4.34 -6.54 9.44
N THR A 88 -3.32 -7.00 8.73
CA THR A 88 -3.05 -6.62 7.34
C THR A 88 -2.78 -7.86 6.51
N LEU A 89 -3.30 -7.88 5.29
CA LEU A 89 -2.89 -8.81 4.25
C LEU A 89 -2.23 -8.07 3.10
N ILE A 90 -1.15 -8.64 2.56
CA ILE A 90 -0.49 -8.18 1.35
C ILE A 90 -0.50 -9.30 0.29
N PRO A 91 -0.27 -9.00 -1.00
CA PRO A 91 -0.31 -10.01 -2.07
C PRO A 91 0.62 -11.22 -1.88
N ALA A 92 1.69 -11.07 -1.09
CA ALA A 92 2.61 -12.16 -0.77
C ALA A 92 2.09 -13.13 0.31
N ASP A 93 1.00 -12.78 1.00
CA ASP A 93 0.42 -13.61 2.04
C ASP A 93 -0.40 -14.76 1.45
N LYS A 94 -0.31 -15.94 2.07
CA LYS A 94 -1.04 -17.13 1.62
C LYS A 94 -2.56 -16.90 1.64
N GLU A 95 -3.04 -16.11 2.58
CA GLU A 95 -4.45 -15.78 2.79
C GLU A 95 -4.95 -14.64 1.88
N TRP A 96 -4.10 -14.09 1.02
CA TRP A 96 -4.51 -13.08 0.05
C TRP A 96 -5.56 -13.63 -0.93
N PRO A 97 -6.69 -12.94 -1.14
CA PRO A 97 -7.70 -13.38 -2.10
C PRO A 97 -7.17 -13.29 -3.54
N ALA A 98 -6.87 -14.45 -4.15
CA ALA A 98 -6.21 -14.52 -5.46
C ALA A 98 -6.95 -13.75 -6.57
N GLY A 99 -8.29 -13.66 -6.52
CA GLY A 99 -9.08 -12.91 -7.51
C GLY A 99 -8.82 -11.40 -7.50
N LEU A 100 -8.20 -10.84 -6.46
CA LEU A 100 -7.79 -9.44 -6.47
C LEU A 100 -6.56 -9.19 -7.36
N ASN A 101 -5.81 -10.24 -7.70
CA ASN A 101 -4.65 -10.13 -8.58
C ASN A 101 -5.05 -9.81 -10.03
N ASP A 102 -6.29 -10.15 -10.42
CA ASP A 102 -6.84 -9.85 -11.74
C ASP A 102 -7.01 -8.33 -11.98
N LEU A 103 -6.94 -7.52 -10.91
CA LEU A 103 -6.96 -6.06 -10.99
C LEU A 103 -5.60 -5.47 -11.39
N SER A 104 -4.51 -6.26 -11.43
CA SER A 104 -3.18 -5.81 -11.84
C SER A 104 -2.73 -4.53 -11.10
N ASP A 105 -2.31 -3.48 -11.79
CA ASP A 105 -1.89 -2.18 -11.23
C ASP A 105 -3.01 -1.46 -10.45
N ARG A 106 -4.24 -2.01 -10.44
CA ARG A 106 -5.38 -1.52 -9.64
C ARG A 106 -5.68 -2.37 -8.42
N ALA A 107 -4.90 -3.44 -8.18
CA ALA A 107 -5.06 -4.26 -6.99
C ALA A 107 -4.83 -3.42 -5.72
N PRO A 108 -5.54 -3.72 -4.61
CA PRO A 108 -5.32 -3.02 -3.36
C PRO A 108 -3.86 -3.13 -2.91
N TYR A 109 -3.29 -2.04 -2.39
CA TYR A 109 -1.92 -2.07 -1.87
C TYR A 109 -1.77 -3.06 -0.71
N LEU A 110 -2.83 -3.17 0.09
CA LEU A 110 -3.06 -4.16 1.13
C LEU A 110 -4.55 -4.25 1.47
N LEU A 111 -4.94 -5.25 2.24
CA LEU A 111 -6.25 -5.31 2.90
C LEU A 111 -6.10 -5.13 4.41
N TRP A 112 -6.84 -4.16 4.96
CA TRP A 112 -7.03 -4.05 6.40
C TRP A 112 -8.07 -5.10 6.81
N THR A 113 -7.74 -5.89 7.83
CA THR A 113 -8.59 -6.99 8.28
C THR A 113 -8.92 -6.86 9.75
N ARG A 114 -10.09 -7.35 10.13
CA ARG A 114 -10.51 -7.48 11.53
C ARG A 114 -11.43 -8.67 11.64
N GLY A 115 -11.06 -9.66 12.46
CA GLY A 115 -11.76 -10.94 12.56
C GLY A 115 -11.06 -12.08 11.79
N ALA A 116 -11.80 -13.15 11.49
CA ALA A 116 -11.23 -14.37 10.90
C ALA A 116 -10.92 -14.21 9.40
N VAL A 117 -9.63 -14.04 9.09
CA VAL A 117 -9.10 -13.83 7.74
C VAL A 117 -9.36 -15.02 6.81
N SER A 118 -9.49 -16.24 7.35
CA SER A 118 -9.77 -17.46 6.57
C SER A 118 -11.03 -17.36 5.71
N PHE A 119 -12.03 -16.57 6.12
CA PHE A 119 -13.22 -16.35 5.33
C PHE A 119 -12.96 -15.58 4.04
N LEU A 120 -11.89 -14.77 3.95
CA LEU A 120 -11.56 -14.01 2.74
C LEU A 120 -11.12 -14.89 1.58
N MET A 121 -10.66 -16.11 1.85
CA MET A 121 -10.16 -17.05 0.84
C MET A 121 -11.27 -17.81 0.10
N THR A 122 -12.49 -17.83 0.63
CA THR A 122 -13.62 -18.55 0.02
C THR A 122 -14.27 -17.69 -1.07
N ALA A 123 -14.63 -18.27 -2.21
CA ALA A 123 -15.33 -17.56 -3.27
C ALA A 123 -16.62 -16.91 -2.74
N LEU A 124 -16.98 -15.71 -3.24
CA LEU A 124 -18.18 -15.01 -2.77
C LEU A 124 -19.45 -15.87 -2.98
N SER A 125 -19.46 -16.66 -4.06
CA SER A 125 -20.51 -17.62 -4.40
C SER A 125 -20.73 -18.70 -3.35
N ASP A 126 -19.70 -19.05 -2.57
CA ASP A 126 -19.74 -20.09 -1.53
C ASP A 126 -20.16 -19.54 -0.16
N ARG A 127 -20.46 -18.23 -0.06
CA ARG A 127 -20.80 -17.56 1.21
C ARG A 127 -22.31 -17.35 1.42
N TYR A 128 -23.14 -17.87 0.53
CA TYR A 128 -24.59 -17.84 0.66
C TYR A 128 -25.09 -19.10 1.39
N TRP A 129 -25.66 -18.89 2.58
CA TRP A 129 -26.60 -19.81 3.23
C TRP A 129 -28.03 -19.30 3.02
#